data_AF-A0A915IGM1-F1
#
_entry.id   AF-A0A915IGM1-F1
#
_cell.length_a   1.000
_cell.length_b   1.000
_cell.length_c   1.000
_cell.angle_alpha   90.00
_cell.angle_beta   90.00
_cell.angle_gamma   90.00
#
_symmetry.space_group_name_H-M   'P 1'
#
loop_
_entity.id
_entity.type
_entity.pdbx_description
1 polymer ?
#
loop_
_entity_poly.entity_id
_entity_poly.type
_entity_poly.pdbx_seq_one_letter_code
_entity_poly.pdbx_strand_id
1 'polypeptide(L)'
;MFNIEPFFSFAALNHQNICSQTPALVGHCRAAKPRFSYHPDTNECKKFFYGGCHGNENSFDTEGHCKRVCVNKQLKPGRCPTDHEKGRKGVMHECTHSDDRCRDAMKCCKIGRSSVCVPPVAS
;
A
#
# COMPACT_ATOMS: atom_id res chain seq x y z
N MET A 1 32.95 41.17 -1.96
CA MET A 1 31.62 41.69 -2.36
C MET A 1 31.20 40.88 -3.58
N PHE A 2 30.23 39.97 -3.59
CA PHE A 2 29.13 39.66 -2.68
C PHE A 2 29.01 38.13 -2.51
N ASN A 3 28.77 37.69 -1.28
CA ASN A 3 28.26 36.38 -0.91
C ASN A 3 26.77 36.31 -1.26
N ILE A 4 26.31 35.32 -2.04
CA ILE A 4 24.94 34.74 -1.96
C ILE A 4 24.98 33.29 -2.49
N GLU A 5 25.11 32.31 -1.60
CA GLU A 5 24.28 31.08 -1.65
C GLU A 5 23.01 31.43 -0.84
N PRO A 6 21.77 31.06 -1.23
CA PRO A 6 21.22 29.78 -0.75
C PRO A 6 20.10 29.13 -1.63
N PHE A 7 19.73 27.88 -1.31
CA PHE A 7 18.42 27.22 -1.59
C PHE A 7 18.27 26.24 -2.77
N PHE A 8 19.22 25.34 -3.04
CA PHE A 8 18.80 24.04 -3.59
C PHE A 8 18.17 23.20 -2.47
N SER A 9 16.84 23.18 -2.50
CA SER A 9 15.94 22.58 -1.52
C SER A 9 16.20 21.08 -1.34
N PHE A 10 16.64 20.69 -0.14
CA PHE A 10 16.81 19.31 0.33
C PHE A 10 15.47 18.54 0.52
N ALA A 11 14.47 18.76 -0.33
CA ALA A 11 13.09 18.29 -0.11
C ALA A 11 12.61 17.22 -1.12
N ALA A 12 13.47 16.29 -1.54
CA ALA A 12 13.10 15.25 -2.51
C ALA A 12 13.37 13.79 -2.06
N LEU A 13 13.66 13.51 -0.78
CA LEU A 13 13.99 12.15 -0.30
C LEU A 13 13.13 11.65 0.88
N ASN A 14 11.96 12.24 1.15
CA ASN A 14 11.16 11.86 2.33
C ASN A 14 9.72 11.38 2.06
N HIS A 15 9.42 10.98 0.82
CA HIS A 15 8.13 10.33 0.50
C HIS A 15 8.15 8.83 0.81
N GLN A 16 9.32 8.25 1.00
CA GLN A 16 9.51 6.80 0.93
C GLN A 16 9.28 6.06 2.25
N ASN A 17 8.96 6.78 3.33
CA ASN A 17 8.74 6.17 4.65
C ASN A 17 7.27 6.15 5.10
N ILE A 18 6.47 7.17 4.77
CA ILE A 18 5.09 7.33 5.27
C ILE A 18 4.24 6.08 4.99
N CYS A 19 4.29 5.56 3.77
CA CYS A 19 3.48 4.40 3.35
C CYS A 19 3.99 3.06 3.88
N SER A 20 5.15 3.02 4.53
CA SER A 20 5.70 1.84 5.20
C SER A 20 5.55 1.88 6.72
N GLN A 21 5.07 2.99 7.29
CA GLN A 21 4.81 3.10 8.73
C GLN A 21 3.61 2.25 9.13
N THR A 22 3.59 1.84 10.41
CA THR A 22 2.52 1.03 11.02
C THR A 22 1.13 1.55 10.65
N PRO A 23 0.30 0.76 9.95
CA PRO A 23 -1.05 1.18 9.60
C PRO A 23 -1.92 1.41 10.84
N ALA A 24 -2.90 2.31 10.72
CA ALA A 24 -3.94 2.55 11.72
C ALA A 24 -3.44 2.81 13.15
N LEU A 25 -2.32 3.53 13.32
CA LEU A 25 -1.80 3.85 14.65
C LEU A 25 -2.73 4.84 15.39
N VAL A 26 -3.47 4.32 16.37
CA VAL A 26 -4.45 5.08 17.17
C VAL A 26 -3.77 6.13 18.06
N GLY A 27 -2.62 5.80 18.64
CA GLY A 27 -1.95 6.65 19.64
C GLY A 27 -2.59 6.55 21.03
N HIS A 28 -2.14 7.40 21.97
CA HIS A 28 -2.48 7.27 23.40
C HIS A 28 -3.69 8.11 23.85
N CYS A 29 -4.10 9.09 23.04
CA CYS A 29 -5.27 9.91 23.33
C CYS A 29 -6.58 9.18 22.97
N ARG A 30 -7.72 9.71 23.45
CA ARG A 30 -9.04 9.04 23.37
C ARG A 30 -10.07 9.78 22.51
N ALA A 31 -9.63 10.64 21.59
CA ALA A 31 -10.53 11.20 20.58
C ALA A 31 -10.88 10.13 19.52
N ALA A 32 -12.00 10.29 18.82
CA ALA A 32 -12.39 9.42 17.72
C ALA A 32 -12.35 10.20 16.39
N LYS A 33 -11.15 10.52 15.91
CA LYS A 33 -10.97 11.29 14.66
C LYS A 33 -10.92 10.34 13.47
N PRO A 34 -11.88 10.37 12.52
CA PRO A 34 -11.85 9.51 11.35
C PRO A 34 -10.65 9.86 10.46
N ARG A 35 -9.85 8.86 10.12
CA ARG A 35 -8.66 8.97 9.27
C ARG A 35 -8.56 7.77 8.35
N PHE A 36 -7.65 7.84 7.38
CA PHE A 36 -7.32 6.75 6.47
C PHE A 36 -5.83 6.42 6.62
N SER A 37 -5.50 5.14 6.70
CA SER A 37 -4.12 4.65 6.68
C SER A 37 -3.94 3.67 5.54
N TYR A 38 -2.76 3.69 4.93
CA TYR A 38 -2.38 2.75 3.90
C TYR A 38 -1.90 1.43 4.51
N HIS A 39 -2.39 0.33 3.97
CA HIS A 39 -2.01 -1.04 4.31
C HIS A 39 -1.20 -1.63 3.15
N PRO A 40 0.13 -1.80 3.29
CA PRO A 40 0.98 -2.29 2.21
C PRO A 40 0.62 -3.71 1.78
N ASP A 41 0.16 -4.55 2.71
CA ASP A 41 -0.19 -5.95 2.44
C ASP A 41 -1.37 -6.11 1.48
N THR A 42 -2.28 -5.14 1.47
CA THR A 42 -3.46 -5.18 0.58
C THR A 42 -3.41 -4.11 -0.49
N ASN A 43 -2.41 -3.21 -0.48
CA ASN A 43 -2.32 -2.02 -1.31
C ASN A 43 -3.59 -1.16 -1.24
N GLU A 44 -4.14 -0.99 -0.04
CA GLU A 44 -5.40 -0.26 0.17
C GLU A 44 -5.29 0.79 1.26
N CYS A 45 -6.08 1.86 1.13
CA CYS A 45 -6.31 2.83 2.18
C CYS A 45 -7.57 2.46 2.97
N LYS A 46 -7.42 2.13 4.25
CA LYS A 46 -8.54 1.73 5.11
C LYS A 46 -8.83 2.81 6.14
N LYS A 47 -10.11 3.00 6.47
CA LYS A 47 -10.56 3.94 7.49
C LYS A 47 -10.19 3.40 8.88
N PHE A 48 -9.71 4.29 9.75
CA PHE A 48 -9.48 4.02 11.17
C PHE A 48 -9.84 5.25 12.02
N PHE A 49 -9.83 5.09 13.34
CA PHE A 49 -10.05 6.20 14.28
C PHE A 49 -8.74 6.55 14.99
N TYR A 50 -8.25 7.75 14.73
CA TYR A 50 -7.07 8.31 15.39
C TYR A 50 -7.46 8.91 16.75
N GLY A 51 -6.71 8.52 17.78
CA GLY A 51 -6.85 8.94 19.17
C GLY A 51 -6.60 10.43 19.41
N GLY A 52 -5.93 11.11 18.47
CA GLY A 52 -5.70 12.57 18.50
C GLY A 52 -4.31 13.00 18.96
N CYS A 53 -3.47 12.09 19.46
CA CYS A 53 -2.06 12.35 19.75
C CYS A 53 -1.21 11.08 19.59
N HIS A 54 0.11 11.25 19.40
CA HIS A 54 1.08 10.15 19.25
C HIS A 54 0.73 9.15 18.13
N GLY A 55 0.14 9.65 17.04
CA GLY A 55 0.01 8.90 15.79
C GLY A 55 1.28 8.97 14.95
N ASN A 56 1.18 8.52 13.70
CA ASN A 56 2.24 8.60 12.71
C ASN A 56 1.73 9.28 11.42
N GLU A 57 2.60 9.38 10.41
CA GLU A 57 2.29 10.09 9.17
C GLU A 57 1.44 9.25 8.20
N ASN A 58 1.34 7.94 8.43
CA ASN A 58 0.40 7.05 7.71
C ASN A 58 -1.06 7.27 8.20
N SER A 59 -1.49 8.53 8.19
CA SER A 59 -2.76 9.02 8.72
C SER A 59 -3.23 10.22 7.90
N PHE A 60 -4.16 9.96 6.97
CA PHE A 60 -4.65 10.93 6.01
C PHE A 60 -6.11 11.31 6.34
N ASP A 61 -6.50 12.56 6.09
CA ASP A 61 -7.88 13.01 6.33
C ASP A 61 -8.89 12.45 5.32
N THR A 62 -8.45 12.12 4.11
CA THR A 62 -9.32 11.58 3.05
C THR A 62 -8.72 10.34 2.41
N GLU A 63 -9.59 9.43 1.99
CA GLU A 63 -9.20 8.22 1.25
C GLU A 63 -8.46 8.59 -0.04
N GLY A 64 -8.94 9.62 -0.75
CA GLY A 64 -8.32 10.08 -1.99
C GLY A 64 -6.90 10.61 -1.80
N HIS A 65 -6.61 11.29 -0.68
CA HIS A 65 -5.25 11.73 -0.36
C HIS A 65 -4.34 10.53 -0.09
N CYS A 66 -4.78 9.60 0.76
CA CYS A 66 -4.04 8.36 1.03
C CYS A 66 -3.73 7.58 -0.26
N LYS A 67 -4.73 7.41 -1.13
CA LYS A 67 -4.56 6.70 -2.41
C LYS A 67 -3.54 7.36 -3.31
N ARG A 68 -3.56 8.70 -3.43
CA ARG A 68 -2.59 9.43 -4.25
C ARG A 68 -1.16 9.32 -3.73
N VAL A 69 -1.00 9.24 -2.41
CA VAL A 69 0.31 9.20 -1.75
C VAL A 69 0.90 7.79 -1.72
N CYS A 70 0.10 6.77 -1.42
CA CYS A 70 0.63 5.43 -1.11
C CYS A 70 0.23 4.30 -2.04
N VAL A 71 -0.91 4.39 -2.74
CA VAL A 71 -1.41 3.24 -3.52
C VAL A 71 -0.63 3.12 -4.83
N ASN A 72 0.02 1.97 -5.01
CA ASN A 72 0.68 1.65 -6.26
C ASN A 72 -0.36 1.15 -7.28
N LYS A 73 -0.48 1.83 -8.43
CA LYS A 73 -1.43 1.46 -9.49
C LYS A 73 -1.12 0.12 -10.16
N GLN A 74 0.10 -0.39 -10.01
CA GLN A 74 0.54 -1.68 -10.56
C GLN A 74 0.15 -2.87 -9.67
N LEU A 75 -0.34 -2.61 -8.45
CA LEU A 75 -0.76 -3.62 -7.50
C LEU A 75 -2.30 -3.59 -7.36
N LYS A 76 -2.94 -4.73 -7.53
CA LYS A 76 -4.39 -4.90 -7.31
C LYS A 76 -4.66 -5.29 -5.85
N PRO A 77 -5.88 -5.03 -5.33
CA PRO A 77 -6.25 -5.39 -3.96
C PRO A 77 -6.16 -6.89 -3.66
N GLY A 78 -5.99 -7.21 -2.37
CA GLY A 78 -5.96 -8.58 -1.84
C GLY A 78 -4.57 -9.20 -1.79
N ARG A 79 -4.46 -10.37 -1.12
CA ARG A 79 -3.19 -11.07 -0.93
C ARG A 79 -3.02 -12.23 -1.90
N CYS A 80 -1.77 -12.60 -2.16
CA CYS A 80 -1.47 -13.82 -2.90
C CYS A 80 -1.84 -15.06 -2.07
N PRO A 81 -2.51 -16.06 -2.67
CA PRO A 81 -2.76 -17.34 -2.00
C PRO A 81 -1.44 -18.02 -1.68
N THR A 82 -1.41 -18.74 -0.56
CA THR A 82 -0.25 -19.55 -0.18
C THR A 82 -0.25 -20.87 -0.95
N ASP A 83 0.91 -21.54 -1.01
CA ASP A 83 1.06 -22.77 -1.79
C ASP A 83 0.09 -23.90 -1.40
N HIS A 84 -0.49 -23.84 -0.18
CA HIS A 84 -1.44 -24.81 0.35
C HIS A 84 -2.91 -24.55 -0.06
N GLU A 85 -3.21 -23.42 -0.70
CA GLU A 85 -4.56 -23.05 -1.16
C GLU A 85 -4.82 -23.40 -2.64
N LYS A 86 -3.91 -24.14 -3.28
CA LYS A 86 -4.03 -24.57 -4.69
C LYS A 86 -5.11 -25.63 -4.87
N GLY A 87 -6.35 -25.16 -4.96
CA GLY A 87 -7.51 -25.99 -5.18
C GLY A 87 -8.48 -25.44 -6.22
N ARG A 88 -8.03 -25.03 -7.43
CA ARG A 88 -8.92 -25.02 -8.60
C ARG A 88 -8.21 -24.91 -9.96
N LYS A 89 -8.64 -25.78 -10.89
CA LYS A 89 -8.25 -25.81 -12.30
C LYS A 89 -8.57 -24.48 -12.99
N GLY A 90 -7.56 -23.83 -13.56
CA GLY A 90 -7.65 -22.68 -14.44
C GLY A 90 -6.35 -22.55 -15.24
N VAL A 91 -6.43 -22.03 -16.47
CA VAL A 91 -5.24 -21.81 -17.30
C VAL A 91 -4.37 -20.76 -16.63
N MET A 92 -3.22 -21.20 -16.13
CA MET A 92 -2.27 -20.38 -15.40
C MET A 92 -1.51 -19.50 -16.39
N HIS A 93 -1.85 -18.21 -16.47
CA HIS A 93 -1.09 -17.24 -17.27
C HIS A 93 0.15 -16.79 -16.51
N GLU A 94 1.33 -16.93 -17.11
CA GLU A 94 2.57 -16.39 -16.55
C GLU A 94 2.55 -14.86 -16.60
N CYS A 95 3.12 -14.23 -15.58
CA CYS A 95 3.18 -12.79 -15.45
C CYS A 95 4.57 -12.36 -14.97
N THR A 96 5.00 -11.16 -15.35
CA THR A 96 6.35 -10.64 -15.08
C THR A 96 6.34 -9.68 -13.89
N HIS A 97 5.91 -10.19 -12.72
CA HIS A 97 5.94 -9.52 -11.40
C HIS A 97 4.97 -8.36 -11.11
N SER A 98 3.99 -8.08 -11.99
CA SER A 98 3.05 -6.98 -11.80
C SER A 98 1.60 -7.39 -12.11
N ASP A 99 0.65 -6.87 -11.34
CA ASP A 99 -0.76 -7.25 -11.42
C ASP A 99 -1.43 -6.67 -12.68
N ASP A 100 -0.87 -5.62 -13.29
CA ASP A 100 -1.33 -5.01 -14.54
C ASP A 100 -1.31 -5.97 -15.74
N ARG A 101 -0.41 -6.96 -15.72
CA ARG A 101 -0.33 -8.05 -16.71
C ARG A 101 -1.48 -9.05 -16.59
N CYS A 102 -2.10 -9.13 -15.43
CA CYS A 102 -3.18 -10.06 -15.16
C CYS A 102 -4.53 -9.44 -15.56
N ARG A 103 -5.43 -10.23 -16.13
CA ARG A 103 -6.78 -9.75 -16.46
C ARG A 103 -7.61 -9.56 -15.20
N ASP A 104 -8.65 -8.73 -15.31
CA ASP A 104 -9.66 -8.52 -14.26
C ASP A 104 -9.04 -8.19 -12.89
N ALA A 105 -9.58 -8.74 -11.80
CA ALA A 105 -9.07 -8.58 -10.45
C ALA A 105 -7.95 -9.57 -10.09
N MET A 106 -7.36 -10.29 -11.05
CA MET A 106 -6.31 -11.28 -10.77
C MET A 106 -4.98 -10.61 -10.42
N LYS A 107 -4.26 -11.19 -9.44
CA LYS A 107 -2.92 -10.76 -9.02
C LYS A 107 -1.83 -11.64 -9.62
N CYS A 108 -0.69 -11.05 -9.92
CA CYS A 108 0.53 -11.73 -10.29
C CYS A 108 1.25 -12.21 -9.03
N CYS A 109 1.12 -13.49 -8.72
CA CYS A 109 1.66 -14.07 -7.50
C CYS A 109 2.85 -14.97 -7.79
N LYS A 110 3.90 -14.84 -6.97
CA LYS A 110 5.05 -15.73 -7.01
C LYS A 110 4.67 -17.07 -6.38
N ILE A 111 4.59 -18.09 -7.21
CA ILE A 111 4.22 -19.46 -6.82
C ILE A 111 5.39 -20.37 -7.17
N GLY A 112 6.16 -20.76 -6.15
CA GLY A 112 7.44 -21.44 -6.35
C GLY A 112 8.44 -20.56 -7.11
N ARG A 113 8.86 -21.02 -8.30
CA ARG A 113 9.81 -20.31 -9.18
C ARG A 113 9.14 -19.45 -10.25
N SER A 114 7.85 -19.63 -10.49
CA SER A 114 7.11 -18.91 -11.52
C SER A 114 6.26 -17.82 -10.89
N SER A 115 5.93 -16.78 -11.66
CA SER A 115 4.96 -15.77 -11.27
C SER A 115 3.74 -15.92 -12.17
N VAL A 116 2.56 -16.07 -11.57
CA VAL A 116 1.36 -16.47 -12.29
C VAL A 116 0.13 -15.70 -11.82
N CYS A 117 -0.80 -15.44 -12.74
CA CYS A 117 -2.04 -14.75 -12.45
C CYS A 117 -3.01 -15.67 -11.71
N VAL A 118 -3.39 -15.28 -10.49
CA VAL A 118 -4.34 -16.03 -9.64
C VAL A 118 -5.38 -15.10 -9.00
N PRO A 119 -6.57 -15.63 -8.65
CA PRO A 119 -7.53 -14.90 -7.83
C PRO A 119 -6.91 -14.55 -6.46
N PRO A 120 -7.06 -13.30 -5.98
CA PRO A 120 -6.57 -12.91 -4.65
C PRO A 120 -7.41 -13.53 -3.52
N VAL A 121 -6.78 -13.75 -2.37
CA VAL A 121 -7.47 -14.10 -1.13
C VAL A 121 -7.93 -12.81 -0.44
N ALA A 122 -9.21 -12.74 -0.07
CA ALA A 122 -9.76 -11.63 0.70
C ALA A 122 -9.15 -11.60 2.12
N SER A 123 -8.98 -10.40 2.68
CA SER A 123 -8.49 -10.21 4.05
C SER A 123 -9.61 -10.20 5.05
#